data_AF-A0A935ZUU3-F1
#
_entry.id   AF-A0A935ZUU3-F1
#
_cell.length_a   1.000
_cell.length_b   1.000
_cell.length_c   1.000
_cell.angle_alpha   90.00
_cell.angle_beta   90.00
_cell.angle_gamma   90.00
#
_symmetry.space_group_name_H-M   'P 1'
#
loop_
_entity.id
_entity.type
_entity.pdbx_description
1 polymer ?
#
loop_
_entity_poly.entity_id
_entity_poly.type
_entity_poly.pdbx_seq_one_letter_code
_entity_poly.pdbx_strand_id
1 'polypeptide(L)'
;MPIDRPAAAAYVSPLCDAVLDVLSRYTAFPWATLRAACERVGIEPRKLDHRALAELAQPLALQIALFNDVEAAFVLKRELLLLTRAAA
;
A
#
# COMPACT_ATOMS: atom_id res chain seq x y z
N MET A 1 -12.50 -1.96 -10.80
CA MET A 1 -12.34 -1.25 -9.52
C MET A 1 -12.11 -2.28 -8.43
N PRO A 2 -11.13 -2.11 -7.52
CA PRO A 2 -10.99 -3.00 -6.37
C PRO A 2 -12.27 -2.98 -5.52
N ILE A 3 -12.68 -4.16 -5.07
CA ILE A 3 -14.02 -4.46 -4.52
C ILE A 3 -14.29 -3.72 -3.19
N ASP A 4 -13.25 -3.17 -2.55
CA ASP A 4 -13.28 -2.58 -1.21
C ASP A 4 -12.94 -1.07 -1.15
N ARG A 5 -12.71 -0.41 -2.29
CA ARG A 5 -12.41 1.03 -2.33
C ARG A 5 -13.68 1.87 -2.12
N PRO A 6 -13.69 2.88 -1.22
CA PRO A 6 -14.87 3.71 -1.02
C PRO A 6 -15.26 4.44 -2.30
N ALA A 7 -16.56 4.55 -2.57
CA ALA A 7 -17.14 5.18 -3.76
C ALA A 7 -16.72 6.65 -3.97
N ALA A 8 -16.18 7.30 -2.94
CA ALA A 8 -15.49 8.58 -3.04
C ALA A 8 -14.10 8.42 -3.68
N ALA A 9 -14.07 7.95 -4.94
CA ALA A 9 -12.86 7.80 -5.76
C ALA A 9 -12.16 9.14 -6.08
N ALA A 10 -12.74 10.28 -5.68
CA ALA A 10 -12.24 11.63 -5.97
C ALA A 10 -11.04 12.09 -5.11
N TYR A 11 -10.53 11.28 -4.18
CA TYR A 11 -9.53 11.72 -3.17
C TYR A 11 -8.33 10.80 -3.00
N VAL A 12 -8.05 9.92 -3.96
CA VAL A 12 -6.87 9.06 -3.94
C VAL A 12 -5.74 9.82 -4.63
N SER A 13 -4.63 10.06 -3.92
CA SER A 13 -3.45 10.69 -4.54
C SER A 13 -2.86 9.75 -5.60
N PRO A 14 -2.15 10.26 -6.62
CA PRO A 14 -1.50 9.39 -7.63
C PRO A 14 -0.58 8.33 -7.01
N LEU A 15 0.08 8.68 -5.90
CA LEU A 15 0.91 7.74 -5.13
C LEU A 15 0.06 6.63 -4.49
N CYS A 16 -1.08 7.00 -3.88
CA CYS A 16 -1.98 6.03 -3.26
C CYS A 16 -2.58 5.09 -4.31
N ASP A 17 -2.93 5.58 -5.50
CA ASP A 17 -3.37 4.73 -6.61
C ASP A 17 -2.26 3.75 -7.05
N ALA A 18 -1.03 4.22 -7.22
CA ALA A 18 0.09 3.36 -7.56
C ALA A 18 0.35 2.26 -6.51
N VAL A 19 0.22 2.60 -5.22
CA VAL A 19 0.34 1.63 -4.13
C VAL A 19 -0.80 0.61 -4.16
N LEU A 20 -2.04 1.04 -4.41
CA LEU A 20 -3.18 0.13 -4.51
C LEU A 20 -3.07 -0.81 -5.71
N ASP A 21 -2.54 -0.33 -6.84
CA ASP A 21 -2.26 -1.16 -8.01
C ASP A 21 -1.22 -2.23 -7.70
N VAL A 22 -0.14 -1.88 -6.98
CA VAL A 22 0.85 -2.86 -6.49
C VAL A 22 0.19 -3.88 -5.57
N LEU A 23 -0.56 -3.42 -4.55
CA LEU A 23 -1.20 -4.31 -3.57
C LEU A 23 -2.23 -5.24 -4.20
N SER A 24 -2.92 -4.82 -5.27
CA SER A 24 -3.93 -5.63 -5.96
C SER A 24 -3.39 -6.94 -6.52
N ARG A 25 -2.06 -7.05 -6.70
CA ARG A 25 -1.38 -8.28 -7.14
C ARG A 25 -1.20 -9.32 -6.03
N TYR A 26 -1.29 -8.90 -4.77
CA TYR A 26 -0.97 -9.73 -3.59
C TYR A 26 -2.16 -9.92 -2.64
N THR A 27 -3.24 -9.17 -2.83
CA THR A 27 -4.45 -9.26 -2.00
C THR A 27 -5.70 -8.89 -2.81
N ALA A 28 -6.80 -9.57 -2.52
CA ALA A 28 -8.12 -9.22 -3.06
C ALA A 28 -8.70 -7.93 -2.42
N PHE A 29 -8.10 -7.45 -1.32
CA PHE A 29 -8.57 -6.31 -0.52
C PHE A 29 -7.47 -5.24 -0.35
N PRO A 30 -6.96 -4.65 -1.44
CA PRO A 30 -5.82 -3.74 -1.39
C PRO A 30 -6.10 -2.47 -0.58
N TRP A 31 -7.35 -1.97 -0.58
CA TRP A 31 -7.70 -0.78 0.18
C TRP A 31 -7.74 -1.08 1.69
N ALA A 32 -8.35 -2.19 2.09
CA ALA A 32 -8.38 -2.61 3.48
C ALA A 32 -6.97 -2.84 4.03
N THR A 33 -6.09 -3.48 3.25
CA THR A 33 -4.67 -3.68 3.61
C THR A 33 -3.95 -2.35 3.80
N LEU A 34 -4.04 -1.43 2.83
CA LEU A 34 -3.41 -0.12 2.94
C LEU A 34 -3.93 0.67 4.14
N ARG A 35 -5.26 0.71 4.31
CA ARG A 35 -5.91 1.41 5.43
C ARG A 35 -5.45 0.86 6.78
N ALA A 36 -5.43 -0.45 6.95
CA ALA A 36 -4.98 -1.08 8.20
C ALA A 36 -3.51 -0.76 8.49
N ALA A 37 -2.64 -0.74 7.47
CA ALA A 37 -1.25 -0.34 7.65
C ALA A 37 -1.12 1.14 8.03
N CYS A 38 -1.86 2.03 7.36
CA CYS A 38 -1.92 3.45 7.65
C CYS A 38 -2.44 3.76 9.07
N GLU A 39 -3.50 3.09 9.52
CA GLU A 39 -4.06 3.23 10.87
C GLU A 39 -3.04 2.88 11.96
N ARG A 40 -2.20 1.86 11.74
CA ARG A 40 -1.16 1.45 12.71
C ARG A 40 -0.07 2.49 12.93
N VAL A 41 0.15 3.37 11.97
CA VAL A 41 1.16 4.45 12.04
C VAL A 41 0.51 5.83 12.19
N GLY A 42 -0.82 5.90 12.36
CA GLY A 42 -1.56 7.15 12.54
C GLY A 42 -1.61 8.04 11.28
N ILE A 43 -1.46 7.44 10.09
CA ILE A 43 -1.48 8.17 8.81
C ILE A 43 -2.85 7.98 8.16
N GLU A 44 -3.38 9.04 7.55
CA GLU A 44 -4.54 8.90 6.67
C GLU A 44 -4.08 8.47 5.27
N PRO A 45 -4.66 7.43 4.64
CA PRO A 45 -4.27 6.98 3.29
C PRO A 45 -4.31 8.08 2.21
N ARG A 46 -5.13 9.12 2.42
CA ARG A 46 -5.24 10.30 1.53
C ARG A 46 -4.05 11.25 1.62
N LYS A 47 -3.35 11.24 2.75
CA LYS A 47 -2.15 12.04 3.02
C LYS A 47 -0.87 11.23 2.80
N LEU A 48 -0.98 10.09 2.11
CA LEU A 48 0.16 9.24 1.80
C LEU A 48 1.13 9.98 0.88
N ASP A 49 2.31 10.24 1.40
CA ASP A 49 3.46 10.77 0.67
C ASP A 49 4.58 9.72 0.58
N HIS A 50 5.67 10.04 -0.13
CA HIS A 50 6.77 9.10 -0.35
C HIS A 50 7.50 8.71 0.94
N ARG A 51 7.54 9.59 1.94
CA ARG A 51 8.17 9.31 3.24
C ARG A 51 7.32 8.34 4.05
N ALA A 52 6.03 8.62 4.16
CA ALA A 52 5.04 7.75 4.79
C ALA A 52 5.03 6.36 4.13
N LEU A 53 5.12 6.30 2.79
CA LEU A 53 5.21 5.03 2.08
C LEU A 53 6.48 4.24 2.43
N ALA A 54 7.63 4.91 2.58
CA ALA A 54 8.87 4.25 3.01
C ALA A 54 8.72 3.62 4.41
N GLU A 55 8.06 4.32 5.33
CA GLU A 55 7.76 3.83 6.68
C GLU A 55 6.74 2.66 6.66
N LEU A 56 5.78 2.70 5.74
CA LEU A 56 4.72 1.69 5.58
C LEU A 56 5.15 0.43 4.81
N ALA A 57 6.24 0.49 4.03
CA ALA A 57 6.65 -0.63 3.18
C ALA A 57 6.91 -1.93 3.97
N GLN A 58 7.55 -1.84 5.14
CA GLN A 58 7.81 -3.01 5.99
C GLN A 58 6.50 -3.55 6.64
N PRO A 59 5.65 -2.73 7.29
CA PRO A 59 4.35 -3.16 7.79
C PRO A 59 3.47 -3.84 6.73
N LEU A 60 3.40 -3.28 5.52
CA LEU A 60 2.62 -3.85 4.41
C LEU A 60 3.16 -5.21 3.96
N ALA A 61 4.49 -5.32 3.83
CA ALA A 61 5.12 -6.60 3.51
C ALA A 61 4.83 -7.67 4.56
N LEU A 62 4.92 -7.32 5.85
CA LEU A 62 4.60 -8.27 6.93
C LEU A 62 3.13 -8.69 6.92
N GLN A 63 2.20 -7.76 6.65
CA GLN A 63 0.78 -8.11 6.52
C GLN A 63 0.56 -9.10 5.37
N ILE A 64 1.20 -8.90 4.22
CA ILE A 64 1.06 -9.80 3.07
C ILE A 64 1.69 -11.16 3.33
N ALA A 65 2.83 -11.22 4.04
CA ALA A 65 3.45 -12.48 4.45
C ALA A 65 2.54 -13.38 5.29
N LEU A 66 1.58 -12.80 6.04
CA LEU A 66 0.63 -13.56 6.86
C LEU A 66 -0.38 -14.34 6.02
N PHE A 67 -0.72 -13.86 4.82
CA PHE A 67 -1.77 -14.43 3.98
C PHE A 67 -1.23 -15.07 2.69
N ASN A 68 0.03 -14.82 2.35
CA ASN A 68 0.72 -15.38 1.20
C ASN A 68 1.98 -16.11 1.69
N ASP A 69 3.12 -15.84 1.05
CA ASP A 69 4.43 -16.37 1.42
C ASP A 69 5.45 -15.23 1.65
N VAL A 70 6.61 -15.61 2.17
CA VAL A 70 7.69 -14.67 2.53
C VAL A 70 8.32 -14.03 1.28
N GLU A 71 8.36 -14.75 0.15
CA GLU A 71 8.93 -14.24 -1.09
C GLU A 71 8.07 -13.12 -1.66
N ALA A 72 6.76 -13.30 -1.71
CA ALA A 72 5.78 -12.29 -2.11
C ALA A 72 5.91 -11.01 -1.26
N ALA A 73 6.13 -11.14 0.04
CA ALA A 73 6.37 -10.01 0.93
C ALA A 73 7.68 -9.25 0.60
N PHE A 74 8.77 -9.95 0.26
CA PHE A 74 10.01 -9.32 -0.18
C PHE A 74 9.85 -8.58 -1.51
N VAL A 75 9.17 -9.19 -2.49
CA VAL A 75 8.91 -8.55 -3.78
C VAL A 75 8.05 -7.31 -3.60
N LEU A 76 6.95 -7.41 -2.83
CA LEU A 76 6.10 -6.27 -2.51
C LEU A 76 6.90 -5.13 -1.86
N LYS A 77 7.69 -5.43 -0.82
CA LYS A 77 8.50 -4.41 -0.14
C LYS A 77 9.40 -3.67 -1.13
N ARG A 78 10.05 -4.41 -2.03
CA ARG A 78 10.92 -3.83 -3.07
C ARG A 78 10.12 -2.92 -4.00
N GLU A 79 8.96 -3.36 -4.48
CA GLU A 79 8.10 -2.56 -5.36
C GLU A 79 7.64 -1.27 -4.69
N LEU A 80 7.21 -1.33 -3.42
CA LEU A 80 6.82 -0.13 -2.66
C LEU A 80 8.00 0.84 -2.47
N LEU A 81 9.21 0.34 -2.18
CA LEU A 81 10.40 1.18 -2.05
C LEU A 81 10.88 1.78 -3.39
N LEU A 82 10.53 1.18 -4.53
CA LEU A 82 10.79 1.80 -5.83
C LEU A 82 9.84 2.98 -6.08
N LEU A 83 8.58 2.88 -5.65
CA LEU A 83 7.61 3.99 -5.73
C LEU A 83 8.01 5.21 -4.89
N THR A 84 8.80 5.04 -3.83
CA THR A 84 9.31 6.19 -3.04
C THR A 84 10.42 6.95 -3.76
N ARG A 85 11.12 6.31 -4.71
CA ARG A 85 12.23 6.90 -5.47
C ARG A 85 11.82 7.58 -6.77
N ALA A 86 10.67 7.19 -7.34
CA ALA A 86 10.20 7.69 -8.64
C ALA A 86 9.75 9.17 -8.63
N ALA A 87 9.76 9.84 -7.47
CA ALA A 87 9.37 11.24 -7.30
C ALA A 87 10.48 12.13 -6.70
N ALA A 88 11.72 11.63 -6.64
CA ALA A 88 12.91 12.38 -6.23
C ALA A 88 13.59 13.03 -7.43
#